data_AF-A0A938U6M2-F1
#
_entry.id   AF-A0A938U6M2-F1
#
_cell.length_a   1.000
_cell.length_b   1.000
_cell.length_c   1.000
_cell.angle_alpha   90.00
_cell.angle_beta   90.00
_cell.angle_gamma   90.00
#
_symmetry.space_group_name_H-M   'P 1'
#
loop_
_entity.id
_entity.type
_entity.pdbx_description
1 polymer ?
#
loop_
_entity_poly.entity_id
_entity_poly.type
_entity_poly.pdbx_seq_one_letter_code
_entity_poly.pdbx_strand_id
1 'polypeptide(L)'
;GKGTGELGLSENTALVGLVPGASRPERQWPAESLAQAAGLLLQRRPCHFFILGTENERPLGEAVLRELPAGAATLLMGGLTAPLLAGHLEQLDLLITNDTGPMHLAAAVQTPVLALFLASARVWDTGPVGRGHLILEPRLDCHPCLTPCGHPRCRGLIPPETVADLAAARLLGVKGAPAPAGPTLSGVRLYETAVDPLGFHLPRPMVRRPLDRRHFWIMLHRLVWGELLDRRPLEEGERLAEWLTKRLDEDFLPPQDDLGLEAGLPVLREMVDLAGRGEATARQILRLARQAGAQPVRLWQAAQSLRSLDPALHRLALELPEAAAFVEFFFQEQRAGQEREVGPLSRALARAYRFLMGAGKRSLTGVRQLTGGTGRPVASHGVPRKMARTLHHQEQEKEEPHRPIEVTPCG
;
A
#
# COMPACT_ATOMS: atom_id res chain seq x y z
N GLY A 1 -6.93 -34.86 -14.54
CA GLY A 1 -6.95 -33.50 -15.13
C GLY A 1 -7.52 -32.55 -14.10
N LYS A 2 -7.29 -31.24 -14.24
CA LYS A 2 -8.03 -30.21 -13.47
C LYS A 2 -9.54 -30.53 -13.53
N GLY A 3 -10.32 -30.32 -12.47
CA GLY A 3 -11.68 -30.84 -12.21
C GLY A 3 -12.78 -30.80 -13.30
N THR A 4 -12.47 -30.39 -14.53
CA THR A 4 -13.26 -30.51 -15.76
C THR A 4 -13.89 -31.90 -15.97
N GLY A 5 -13.15 -32.99 -15.71
CA GLY A 5 -13.63 -34.36 -15.91
C GLY A 5 -14.76 -34.77 -14.96
N GLU A 6 -14.76 -34.29 -13.71
CA GLU A 6 -15.83 -34.57 -12.73
C GLU A 6 -17.10 -33.76 -13.03
N LEU A 7 -16.96 -32.63 -13.72
CA LEU A 7 -18.07 -31.75 -14.11
C LEU A 7 -18.59 -32.01 -15.54
N GLY A 8 -18.00 -32.97 -16.27
CA GLY A 8 -18.36 -33.23 -17.67
C GLY A 8 -18.05 -32.07 -18.63
N LEU A 9 -17.10 -31.20 -18.27
CA LEU A 9 -16.70 -30.05 -19.07
C LEU A 9 -15.68 -30.45 -20.14
N SER A 10 -15.68 -29.72 -21.26
CA SER A 10 -14.64 -29.89 -22.29
C SER A 10 -13.25 -29.55 -21.74
N GLU A 11 -12.21 -30.20 -22.26
CA GLU A 11 -10.81 -29.94 -21.83
C GLU A 11 -10.36 -28.50 -22.08
N ASN A 12 -11.01 -27.77 -23.00
CA ASN A 12 -10.70 -26.37 -23.30
C ASN A 12 -11.51 -25.37 -22.44
N THR A 13 -12.38 -25.87 -21.54
CA THR A 13 -13.15 -25.01 -20.63
C THR A 13 -12.27 -24.54 -19.49
N ALA A 14 -12.06 -23.22 -19.37
CA ALA A 14 -11.32 -22.68 -18.25
C ALA A 14 -12.16 -22.61 -16.97
N LEU A 15 -11.54 -22.93 -15.85
CA LEU A 15 -12.16 -22.85 -14.53
C LEU A 15 -11.87 -21.49 -13.92
N VAL A 16 -12.90 -20.67 -13.71
CA VAL A 16 -12.76 -19.29 -13.23
C VAL A 16 -13.49 -19.11 -11.91
N GLY A 17 -12.79 -18.67 -10.86
CA GLY A 17 -13.40 -18.31 -9.60
C GLY A 17 -13.95 -16.88 -9.63
N LEU A 18 -15.13 -16.65 -9.08
CA LEU A 18 -15.74 -15.34 -8.90
C LEU A 18 -16.02 -15.12 -7.40
N VAL A 19 -15.52 -14.04 -6.83
CA VAL A 19 -15.78 -13.67 -5.42
C VAL A 19 -16.49 -12.31 -5.40
N PRO A 20 -17.84 -12.28 -5.32
CA PRO A 20 -18.59 -11.03 -5.34
C PRO A 20 -18.50 -10.26 -4.02
N GLY A 21 -18.24 -10.97 -2.92
CA GLY A 21 -18.22 -10.43 -1.58
C GLY A 21 -16.93 -9.70 -1.21
N ALA A 22 -16.99 -8.99 -0.08
CA ALA A 22 -15.86 -8.39 0.61
C ALA A 22 -16.25 -8.04 2.05
N SER A 23 -15.27 -7.93 2.95
CA SER A 23 -15.47 -7.65 4.37
C SER A 23 -16.22 -6.34 4.66
N ARG A 24 -16.21 -5.41 3.70
CA ARG A 24 -16.91 -4.13 3.77
C ARG A 24 -17.69 -3.89 2.47
N PRO A 25 -18.98 -3.53 2.51
CA PRO A 25 -19.78 -3.29 1.30
C PRO A 25 -19.16 -2.28 0.31
N GLU A 26 -18.41 -1.29 0.82
CA GLU A 26 -17.69 -0.31 0.00
C GLU A 26 -16.51 -0.84 -0.78
N ARG A 27 -16.00 -2.02 -0.42
CA ARG A 27 -14.96 -2.73 -1.16
C ARG A 27 -15.52 -3.71 -2.19
N GLN A 28 -16.85 -3.90 -2.24
CA GLN A 28 -17.49 -4.80 -3.18
C GLN A 28 -17.70 -4.08 -4.52
N TRP A 29 -17.17 -4.66 -5.59
CA TRP A 29 -17.60 -4.30 -6.94
C TRP A 29 -19.05 -4.77 -7.15
N PRO A 30 -19.92 -4.02 -7.86
CA PRO A 30 -21.33 -4.36 -7.97
C PRO A 30 -21.51 -5.76 -8.56
N ALA A 31 -22.42 -6.54 -7.98
CA ALA A 31 -22.67 -7.93 -8.41
C ALA A 31 -23.14 -7.98 -9.87
N GLU A 32 -23.92 -6.99 -10.30
CA GLU A 32 -24.38 -6.81 -11.68
C GLU A 32 -23.20 -6.59 -12.63
N SER A 33 -22.22 -5.78 -12.23
CA SER A 33 -21.00 -5.56 -13.01
C SER A 33 -20.13 -6.81 -13.10
N LEU A 34 -20.03 -7.58 -12.02
CA LEU A 34 -19.32 -8.86 -12.02
C LEU A 34 -20.01 -9.89 -12.92
N ALA A 35 -21.33 -9.96 -12.89
CA ALA A 35 -22.12 -10.82 -13.76
C ALA A 35 -21.97 -10.42 -15.24
N GLN A 36 -22.02 -9.12 -15.54
CA GLN A 36 -21.78 -8.61 -16.89
C GLN A 36 -20.37 -8.97 -17.39
N ALA A 37 -19.34 -8.83 -16.56
CA ALA A 37 -17.97 -9.22 -16.93
C ALA A 37 -17.84 -10.73 -17.18
N ALA A 38 -18.48 -11.56 -16.36
CA ALA A 38 -18.50 -13.01 -16.53
C ALA A 38 -19.25 -13.42 -17.83
N GLY A 39 -20.41 -12.81 -18.11
CA GLY A 39 -21.15 -13.02 -19.36
C GLY A 39 -20.34 -12.61 -20.60
N LEU A 40 -19.68 -11.45 -20.53
CA LEU A 40 -18.77 -10.98 -21.57
C LEU A 40 -17.56 -11.90 -21.76
N LEU A 41 -17.05 -12.52 -20.69
CA LEU A 41 -15.96 -13.49 -20.77
C LEU A 41 -16.39 -14.79 -21.46
N LEU A 42 -17.61 -15.27 -21.23
CA LEU A 42 -18.17 -16.44 -21.94
C LEU A 42 -18.23 -16.23 -23.45
N GLN A 43 -18.51 -15.00 -23.90
CA GLN A 43 -18.51 -14.65 -25.32
C GLN A 43 -17.11 -14.68 -25.94
N ARG A 44 -16.06 -14.51 -25.11
CA ARG A 44 -14.67 -14.49 -25.56
C ARG A 44 -14.04 -15.88 -25.57
N ARG A 45 -14.46 -16.78 -24.69
CA ARG A 45 -13.96 -18.16 -24.59
C ARG A 45 -14.81 -19.06 -23.68
N PRO A 46 -14.75 -20.39 -23.86
CA PRO A 46 -15.40 -21.34 -22.96
C PRO A 46 -14.85 -21.23 -21.53
N CYS A 47 -15.75 -20.97 -20.58
CA CYS A 47 -15.45 -20.88 -19.15
C CYS A 47 -16.53 -21.61 -18.34
N HIS A 48 -16.14 -22.11 -17.18
CA HIS A 48 -17.06 -22.51 -16.10
C HIS A 48 -16.72 -21.71 -14.86
N PHE A 49 -17.73 -21.12 -14.23
CA PHE A 49 -17.52 -20.27 -13.07
C PHE A 49 -17.78 -21.00 -11.75
N PHE A 50 -16.92 -20.78 -10.77
CA PHE A 50 -17.20 -21.11 -9.37
C PHE A 50 -17.44 -19.83 -8.60
N ILE A 51 -18.66 -19.61 -8.14
CA ILE A 51 -19.02 -18.43 -7.35
C ILE A 51 -18.76 -18.77 -5.88
N LEU A 52 -17.75 -18.13 -5.30
CA LEU A 52 -17.18 -18.44 -4.00
C LEU A 52 -17.51 -17.33 -2.99
N GLY A 53 -17.78 -17.72 -1.75
CA GLY A 53 -17.96 -16.77 -0.66
C GLY A 53 -18.48 -17.42 0.62
N THR A 54 -18.76 -16.60 1.62
CA THR A 54 -19.36 -17.05 2.88
C THR A 54 -20.88 -17.22 2.73
N GLU A 55 -21.51 -17.89 3.69
CA GLU A 55 -22.98 -18.06 3.68
C GLU A 55 -23.70 -16.70 3.72
N ASN A 56 -23.16 -15.74 4.47
CA ASN A 56 -23.73 -14.40 4.58
C ASN A 56 -23.67 -13.61 3.26
N GLU A 57 -22.82 -14.03 2.33
CA GLU A 57 -22.67 -13.40 1.00
C GLU A 57 -23.49 -14.13 -0.08
N ARG A 58 -24.21 -15.21 0.27
CA ARG A 58 -25.03 -15.99 -0.67
C ARG A 58 -25.94 -15.13 -1.56
N PRO A 59 -26.64 -14.10 -1.06
CA PRO A 59 -27.47 -13.25 -1.91
C PRO A 59 -26.69 -12.57 -3.06
N LEU A 60 -25.42 -12.21 -2.83
CA LEU A 60 -24.56 -11.64 -3.88
C LEU A 60 -24.19 -12.71 -4.92
N GLY A 61 -23.88 -13.93 -4.47
CA GLY A 61 -23.56 -15.03 -5.36
C GLY A 61 -24.75 -15.47 -6.22
N GLU A 62 -25.95 -15.52 -5.64
CA GLU A 62 -27.20 -15.79 -6.35
C GLU A 62 -27.54 -14.68 -7.35
N ALA A 63 -27.25 -13.41 -7.02
CA ALA A 63 -27.42 -12.31 -7.96
C ALA A 63 -26.53 -12.46 -9.20
N VAL A 64 -25.27 -12.86 -9.03
CA VAL A 64 -24.38 -13.16 -10.16
C VAL A 64 -24.87 -14.37 -10.95
N LEU A 65 -25.25 -15.45 -10.27
CA LEU A 65 -25.68 -16.70 -10.90
C LEU A 65 -26.90 -16.51 -11.81
N ARG A 66 -27.88 -15.71 -11.38
CA ARG A 66 -29.14 -15.48 -12.13
C ARG A 66 -28.94 -14.84 -13.50
N GLU A 67 -27.88 -14.07 -13.67
CA GLU A 67 -27.58 -13.37 -14.93
C GLU A 67 -26.74 -14.22 -15.89
N LEU A 68 -26.27 -15.41 -15.46
CA LEU A 68 -25.46 -16.30 -16.27
C LEU A 68 -26.31 -17.41 -16.91
N PRO A 69 -25.91 -17.94 -18.08
CA PRO A 69 -26.58 -19.07 -18.70
C PRO A 69 -26.62 -20.30 -17.76
N ALA A 70 -27.70 -21.08 -17.83
CA ALA A 70 -27.83 -22.31 -17.07
C ALA A 70 -26.65 -23.26 -17.34
N GLY A 71 -26.05 -23.77 -16.26
CA GLY A 71 -24.89 -24.68 -16.33
C GLY A 71 -23.53 -23.98 -16.52
N ALA A 72 -23.47 -22.66 -16.72
CA ALA A 72 -22.20 -21.94 -16.87
C ALA A 72 -21.48 -21.68 -15.53
N ALA A 73 -22.15 -21.89 -14.40
CA ALA A 73 -21.62 -21.60 -13.08
C ALA A 73 -22.12 -22.57 -12.00
N THR A 74 -21.28 -22.77 -10.98
CA THR A 74 -21.59 -23.50 -9.74
C THR A 74 -21.46 -22.55 -8.55
N LEU A 75 -22.49 -22.51 -7.69
CA LEU A 75 -22.52 -21.68 -6.50
C LEU A 75 -21.98 -22.43 -5.29
N LEU A 76 -20.88 -21.97 -4.71
CA LEU A 76 -20.17 -22.56 -3.58
C LEU A 76 -20.05 -21.54 -2.44
N MET A 77 -21.17 -21.33 -1.72
CA MET A 77 -21.27 -20.36 -0.62
C MET A 77 -21.32 -21.07 0.74
N GLY A 78 -20.51 -20.60 1.70
CA GLY A 78 -20.58 -21.03 3.11
C GLY A 78 -20.06 -22.42 3.44
N GLY A 79 -19.73 -23.25 2.44
CA GLY A 79 -19.36 -24.66 2.64
C GLY A 79 -17.86 -24.99 2.64
N LEU A 80 -16.98 -24.01 2.39
CA LEU A 80 -15.55 -24.27 2.25
C LEU A 80 -14.77 -23.72 3.46
N THR A 81 -14.07 -24.62 4.16
CA THR A 81 -13.04 -24.22 5.13
C THR A 81 -11.83 -23.63 4.39
N ALA A 82 -10.96 -22.89 5.09
CA ALA A 82 -9.79 -22.28 4.44
C ALA A 82 -8.88 -23.29 3.69
N PRO A 83 -8.57 -24.49 4.22
CA PRO A 83 -7.82 -25.50 3.47
C PRO A 83 -8.56 -26.02 2.23
N LEU A 84 -9.87 -26.25 2.32
CA LEU A 84 -10.67 -26.70 1.18
C LEU A 84 -10.77 -25.61 0.11
N LEU A 85 -10.94 -24.35 0.52
CA LEU A 85 -10.91 -23.21 -0.38
C LEU A 85 -9.55 -23.14 -1.10
N ALA A 86 -8.43 -23.35 -0.40
CA ALA A 86 -7.10 -23.36 -1.02
C ALA A 86 -7.00 -24.42 -2.13
N GLY A 87 -7.44 -25.65 -1.86
CA GLY A 87 -7.44 -26.74 -2.85
C GLY A 87 -8.41 -26.52 -4.01
N HIS A 88 -9.52 -25.80 -3.80
CA HIS A 88 -10.38 -25.35 -4.89
C HIS A 88 -9.71 -24.26 -5.73
N LEU A 89 -9.09 -23.26 -5.09
CA LEU A 89 -8.43 -22.16 -5.76
C LEU A 89 -7.27 -22.64 -6.63
N GLU A 90 -6.46 -23.60 -6.14
CA GLU A 90 -5.31 -24.20 -6.86
C GLU A 90 -5.70 -24.80 -8.21
N GLN A 91 -6.94 -25.27 -8.34
CA GLN A 91 -7.44 -25.88 -9.57
C GLN A 91 -7.94 -24.86 -10.61
N LEU A 92 -8.13 -23.60 -10.22
CA LEU A 92 -8.64 -22.55 -11.11
C LEU A 92 -7.55 -22.07 -12.08
N ASP A 93 -7.98 -21.65 -13.26
CA ASP A 93 -7.13 -20.96 -14.23
C ASP A 93 -7.05 -19.45 -13.97
N LEU A 94 -8.05 -18.89 -13.27
CA LEU A 94 -8.11 -17.48 -12.87
C LEU A 94 -9.09 -17.28 -11.70
N LEU A 95 -8.76 -16.38 -10.77
CA LEU A 95 -9.68 -15.83 -9.79
C LEU A 95 -9.99 -14.36 -10.10
N ILE A 96 -11.26 -13.99 -10.21
CA ILE A 96 -11.74 -12.60 -10.27
C ILE A 96 -12.36 -12.24 -8.91
N THR A 97 -11.83 -11.23 -8.23
CA THR A 97 -12.16 -10.98 -6.81
C THR A 97 -11.96 -9.53 -6.40
N ASN A 98 -12.57 -9.12 -5.28
CA ASN A 98 -12.24 -7.89 -4.56
C ASN A 98 -11.00 -8.11 -3.66
N ASP A 99 -10.47 -7.04 -3.05
CA ASP A 99 -9.44 -7.10 -1.98
C ASP A 99 -9.96 -7.86 -0.73
N THR A 100 -9.74 -9.18 -0.69
CA THR A 100 -10.33 -10.13 0.28
C THR A 100 -9.41 -11.30 0.60
N GLY A 101 -9.73 -12.06 1.65
CA GLY A 101 -8.98 -13.28 2.03
C GLY A 101 -8.76 -14.29 0.88
N PRO A 102 -9.79 -14.67 0.09
CA PRO A 102 -9.63 -15.56 -1.06
C PRO A 102 -8.60 -15.09 -2.09
N MET A 103 -8.44 -13.78 -2.29
CA MET A 103 -7.42 -13.19 -3.17
C MET A 103 -6.00 -13.59 -2.74
N HIS A 104 -5.70 -13.44 -1.45
CA HIS A 104 -4.39 -13.78 -0.89
C HIS A 104 -4.14 -15.28 -0.91
N LEU A 105 -5.18 -16.08 -0.62
CA LEU A 105 -5.07 -17.53 -0.65
C LEU A 105 -4.80 -18.04 -2.07
N ALA A 106 -5.48 -17.47 -3.08
CA ALA A 106 -5.24 -17.78 -4.49
C ALA A 106 -3.81 -17.43 -4.91
N ALA A 107 -3.31 -16.27 -4.49
CA ALA A 107 -1.91 -15.89 -4.73
C ALA A 107 -0.92 -16.88 -4.08
N ALA A 108 -1.21 -17.34 -2.86
CA ALA A 108 -0.37 -18.32 -2.15
C ALA A 108 -0.31 -19.69 -2.84
N VAL A 109 -1.43 -20.16 -3.44
CA VAL A 109 -1.48 -21.39 -4.23
C VAL A 109 -1.20 -21.17 -5.72
N GLN A 110 -0.64 -20.00 -6.08
CA GLN A 110 -0.19 -19.64 -7.42
C GLN A 110 -1.28 -19.57 -8.50
N THR A 111 -2.55 -19.47 -8.10
CA THR A 111 -3.66 -19.19 -9.00
C THR A 111 -3.55 -17.74 -9.51
N PRO A 112 -3.61 -17.49 -10.82
CA PRO A 112 -3.67 -16.13 -11.35
C PRO A 112 -4.85 -15.36 -10.76
N VAL A 113 -4.63 -14.09 -10.43
CA VAL A 113 -5.65 -13.24 -9.80
C VAL A 113 -5.87 -12.00 -10.67
N LEU A 114 -7.12 -11.64 -10.88
CA LEU A 114 -7.56 -10.34 -11.36
C LEU A 114 -8.37 -9.70 -10.22
N ALA A 115 -7.76 -8.74 -9.52
CA ALA A 115 -8.34 -8.13 -8.33
C ALA A 115 -8.87 -6.72 -8.57
N LEU A 116 -9.95 -6.39 -7.88
CA LEU A 116 -10.64 -5.11 -7.93
C LEU A 116 -10.46 -4.40 -6.59
N PHE A 117 -9.76 -3.26 -6.61
CA PHE A 117 -9.39 -2.52 -5.40
C PHE A 117 -10.23 -1.25 -5.30
N LEU A 118 -11.20 -1.26 -4.39
CA LEU A 118 -12.20 -0.20 -4.22
C LEU A 118 -12.13 0.43 -2.82
N ALA A 119 -12.75 1.59 -2.68
CA ALA A 119 -12.78 2.37 -1.44
C ALA A 119 -11.37 2.57 -0.83
N SER A 120 -11.11 2.04 0.36
CA SER A 120 -9.84 2.20 1.07
C SER A 120 -8.77 1.19 0.68
N ALA A 121 -9.08 0.19 -0.17
CA ALA A 121 -8.12 -0.83 -0.60
C ALA A 121 -7.01 -0.21 -1.47
N ARG A 122 -5.76 -0.66 -1.24
CA ARG A 122 -4.58 -0.17 -1.95
C ARG A 122 -3.70 -1.34 -2.38
N VAL A 123 -3.32 -1.37 -3.66
CA VAL A 123 -2.47 -2.43 -4.20
C VAL A 123 -1.10 -2.50 -3.49
N TRP A 124 -0.58 -1.35 -3.04
CA TRP A 124 0.71 -1.26 -2.35
C TRP A 124 0.67 -1.79 -0.91
N ASP A 125 -0.52 -1.90 -0.31
CA ASP A 125 -0.70 -2.30 1.09
C ASP A 125 -1.11 -3.78 1.17
N THR A 126 -2.05 -4.21 0.32
CA THR A 126 -2.66 -5.55 0.36
C THR A 126 -2.73 -6.23 -1.01
N GLY A 127 -1.94 -5.80 -2.00
CA GLY A 127 -1.87 -6.47 -3.30
C GLY A 127 -1.53 -7.97 -3.19
N PRO A 128 -2.06 -8.83 -4.08
CA PRO A 128 -1.70 -10.24 -4.09
C PRO A 128 -0.20 -10.43 -4.32
N VAL A 129 0.46 -11.11 -3.39
CA VAL A 129 1.91 -11.33 -3.44
C VAL A 129 2.22 -12.42 -4.46
N GLY A 130 3.12 -12.12 -5.40
CA GLY A 130 3.46 -13.03 -6.49
C GLY A 130 3.69 -12.27 -7.79
N ARG A 131 3.99 -13.00 -8.87
CA ARG A 131 4.19 -12.41 -10.20
C ARG A 131 2.96 -12.65 -11.05
N GLY A 132 2.56 -11.61 -11.79
CA GLY A 132 1.55 -11.73 -12.84
C GLY A 132 0.11 -11.71 -12.33
N HIS A 133 -0.19 -11.21 -11.14
CA HIS A 133 -1.58 -10.89 -10.80
C HIS A 133 -1.93 -9.52 -11.42
N LEU A 134 -3.16 -9.34 -11.85
CA LEU A 134 -3.68 -8.07 -12.37
C LEU A 134 -4.51 -7.37 -11.29
N ILE A 135 -4.34 -6.06 -11.14
CA ILE A 135 -5.13 -5.24 -10.21
C ILE A 135 -5.69 -4.02 -10.92
N LEU A 136 -6.99 -3.79 -10.76
CA LEU A 136 -7.66 -2.59 -11.23
C LEU A 136 -8.06 -1.72 -10.03
N GLU A 137 -7.62 -0.47 -10.07
CA GLU A 137 -8.00 0.58 -9.12
C GLU A 137 -8.69 1.73 -9.86
N PRO A 138 -9.71 2.38 -9.28
CA PRO A 138 -10.28 3.59 -9.84
C PRO A 138 -9.26 4.73 -9.76
N ARG A 139 -9.09 5.46 -10.86
CA ARG A 139 -8.25 6.65 -10.92
C ARG A 139 -9.07 7.87 -10.52
N LEU A 140 -9.14 8.10 -9.21
CA LEU A 140 -9.76 9.27 -8.59
C LEU A 140 -8.81 9.90 -7.59
N ASP A 141 -8.92 11.21 -7.39
CA ASP A 141 -8.14 11.93 -6.37
C ASP A 141 -8.56 11.51 -4.95
N CYS A 142 -9.82 11.10 -4.77
CA CYS A 142 -10.33 10.58 -3.50
C CYS A 142 -10.09 9.06 -3.30
N HIS A 143 -9.46 8.38 -4.27
CA HIS A 143 -9.08 6.97 -4.14
C HIS A 143 -7.58 6.84 -3.89
N PRO A 144 -7.17 6.12 -2.83
CA PRO A 144 -7.98 5.34 -1.88
C PRO A 144 -8.67 6.23 -0.82
N CYS A 145 -9.88 5.85 -0.41
CA CYS A 145 -10.64 6.63 0.58
C CYS A 145 -9.98 6.58 1.96
N LEU A 146 -9.79 7.75 2.59
CA LEU A 146 -9.31 7.87 3.97
C LEU A 146 -10.45 7.86 5.00
N THR A 147 -11.64 8.31 4.60
CA THR A 147 -12.85 8.38 5.42
C THR A 147 -13.99 7.60 4.73
N PRO A 148 -15.06 7.24 5.48
CA PRO A 148 -16.23 6.61 4.88
C PRO A 148 -16.77 7.41 3.69
N CYS A 149 -17.04 6.72 2.59
CA CYS A 149 -17.42 7.34 1.33
C CYS A 149 -18.92 7.65 1.28
N GLY A 150 -19.29 8.92 1.09
CA GLY A 150 -20.69 9.32 0.84
C GLY A 150 -21.15 9.18 -0.62
N HIS A 151 -20.23 8.97 -1.56
CA HIS A 151 -20.51 8.96 -3.00
C HIS A 151 -19.68 7.88 -3.73
N PRO A 152 -20.11 6.61 -3.75
CA PRO A 152 -19.30 5.46 -4.20
C PRO A 152 -19.15 5.35 -5.73
N ARG A 153 -18.92 6.49 -6.43
CA ARG A 153 -18.71 6.55 -7.88
C ARG A 153 -17.58 5.65 -8.38
N CYS A 154 -16.59 5.41 -7.54
CA CYS A 154 -15.46 4.53 -7.82
C CYS A 154 -15.86 3.12 -8.27
N ARG A 155 -17.00 2.60 -7.77
CA ARG A 155 -17.50 1.26 -8.11
C ARG A 155 -17.94 1.12 -9.57
N GLY A 156 -18.38 2.23 -10.18
CA GLY A 156 -18.81 2.26 -11.59
C GLY A 156 -17.73 2.67 -12.57
N LEU A 157 -16.51 2.97 -12.11
CA LEU A 157 -15.41 3.41 -13.00
C LEU A 157 -14.64 2.27 -13.64
N ILE A 158 -14.69 1.07 -13.05
CA ILE A 158 -14.05 -0.12 -13.61
C ILE A 158 -15.06 -0.78 -14.57
N PRO A 159 -14.85 -0.75 -15.90
CA PRO A 159 -15.81 -1.28 -16.85
C PRO A 159 -15.79 -2.81 -16.90
N PRO A 160 -16.96 -3.48 -16.92
CA PRO A 160 -17.04 -4.94 -17.08
C PRO A 160 -16.34 -5.48 -18.32
N GLU A 161 -16.35 -4.72 -19.41
CA GLU A 161 -15.67 -5.06 -20.67
C GLU A 161 -14.16 -5.17 -20.47
N THR A 162 -13.58 -4.23 -19.72
CA THR A 162 -12.14 -4.23 -19.41
C THR A 162 -11.77 -5.44 -18.58
N VAL A 163 -12.59 -5.79 -17.57
CA VAL A 163 -12.36 -6.99 -16.74
C VAL A 163 -12.43 -8.26 -17.59
N ALA A 164 -13.43 -8.38 -18.47
CA ALA A 164 -13.59 -9.52 -19.37
C ALA A 164 -12.44 -9.66 -20.37
N ASP A 165 -11.99 -8.56 -20.97
CA ASP A 165 -10.86 -8.54 -21.91
C ASP A 165 -9.55 -8.98 -21.25
N LEU A 166 -9.27 -8.42 -20.06
CA LEU A 166 -8.07 -8.77 -19.30
C LEU A 166 -8.11 -10.23 -18.83
N ALA A 167 -9.27 -10.71 -18.38
CA ALA A 167 -9.45 -12.11 -18.01
C ALA A 167 -9.23 -13.04 -19.20
N ALA A 168 -9.80 -12.72 -20.37
CA ALA A 168 -9.61 -13.51 -21.58
C ALA A 168 -8.13 -13.55 -22.02
N ALA A 169 -7.46 -12.39 -22.06
CA ALA A 169 -6.04 -12.30 -22.42
C ALA A 169 -5.15 -13.10 -21.44
N ARG A 170 -5.45 -13.00 -20.14
CA ARG A 170 -4.76 -13.76 -19.09
C ARG A 170 -4.90 -15.26 -19.28
N LEU A 171 -6.09 -15.73 -19.60
CA LEU A 171 -6.39 -17.14 -19.78
C LEU A 171 -5.86 -17.71 -21.11
N LEU A 172 -5.53 -16.87 -22.09
CA LEU A 172 -4.82 -17.24 -23.32
C LEU A 172 -3.29 -17.32 -23.14
N GLY A 173 -2.77 -17.05 -21.93
CA GLY A 173 -1.34 -17.13 -21.64
C GLY A 173 -0.51 -15.95 -22.18
N VAL A 174 -1.15 -14.88 -22.64
CA VAL A 174 -0.43 -13.68 -23.11
C VAL A 174 0.04 -12.89 -21.88
N LYS A 175 1.21 -13.26 -21.36
CA LYS A 175 1.89 -12.50 -20.30
C LYS A 175 2.24 -11.11 -20.81
N GLY A 176 1.90 -10.08 -20.04
CA GLY A 176 2.17 -8.69 -20.42
C GLY A 176 1.35 -8.20 -21.61
N ALA A 177 0.19 -8.80 -21.89
CA ALA A 177 -0.73 -8.28 -22.91
C ALA A 177 -0.94 -6.76 -22.68
N PRO A 178 -0.76 -5.92 -23.71
CA PRO A 178 -1.04 -4.50 -23.57
C PRO A 178 -2.50 -4.34 -23.12
N ALA A 179 -2.73 -3.41 -22.19
CA ALA A 179 -4.08 -3.09 -21.75
C ALA A 179 -4.95 -2.83 -22.99
N PRO A 180 -6.18 -3.38 -23.06
CA PRO A 180 -7.03 -3.23 -24.24
C PRO A 180 -7.14 -1.75 -24.62
N ALA A 181 -6.98 -1.48 -25.92
CA ALA A 181 -7.12 -0.15 -26.51
C ALA A 181 -8.60 0.26 -26.59
N GLY A 182 -9.30 0.25 -25.45
CA GLY A 182 -10.62 0.86 -25.31
C GLY A 182 -10.49 2.40 -25.25
N PRO A 183 -11.61 3.15 -25.21
CA PRO A 183 -11.54 4.58 -24.94
C PRO A 183 -10.75 4.74 -23.65
N THR A 184 -9.60 5.42 -23.75
CA THR A 184 -8.56 5.58 -22.72
C THR A 184 -8.99 5.09 -21.34
N LEU A 185 -8.28 4.14 -20.72
CA LEU A 185 -8.42 3.76 -19.29
C LEU A 185 -8.07 4.94 -18.35
N SER A 186 -8.51 6.16 -18.66
CA SER A 186 -8.27 7.41 -17.96
C SER A 186 -8.83 7.34 -16.53
N GLY A 187 -9.91 6.58 -16.35
CA GLY A 187 -10.57 6.35 -15.06
C GLY A 187 -10.06 5.14 -14.27
N VAL A 188 -9.09 4.36 -14.77
CA VAL A 188 -8.60 3.14 -14.11
C VAL A 188 -7.08 3.07 -14.11
N ARG A 189 -6.49 2.80 -12.94
CA ARG A 189 -5.10 2.37 -12.80
C ARG A 189 -5.08 0.84 -12.92
N LEU A 190 -4.25 0.32 -13.81
CA LEU A 190 -4.05 -1.11 -14.01
C LEU A 190 -2.62 -1.44 -13.61
N TYR A 191 -2.46 -2.43 -12.73
CA TYR A 191 -1.17 -2.94 -12.30
C TYR A 191 -1.02 -4.41 -12.62
N GLU A 192 0.21 -4.82 -12.91
CA GLU A 192 0.64 -6.21 -12.85
C GLU A 192 1.62 -6.38 -11.69
N THR A 193 1.41 -7.41 -10.87
CA THR A 193 2.31 -7.68 -9.75
C THR A 193 3.63 -8.23 -10.24
N ALA A 194 4.71 -7.72 -9.68
CA ALA A 194 6.07 -8.19 -9.86
C ALA A 194 6.74 -8.33 -8.49
N VAL A 195 7.99 -8.77 -8.52
CA VAL A 195 8.87 -8.73 -7.35
C VAL A 195 10.16 -8.05 -7.76
N ASP A 196 10.73 -7.27 -6.83
CA ASP A 196 12.03 -6.65 -7.03
C ASP A 196 13.17 -7.67 -6.88
N PRO A 197 14.44 -7.28 -7.14
CA PRO A 197 15.59 -8.16 -7.00
C PRO A 197 15.82 -8.71 -5.58
N LEU A 198 15.22 -8.08 -4.56
CA LEU A 198 15.33 -8.51 -3.16
C LEU A 198 14.18 -9.43 -2.73
N GLY A 199 13.22 -9.69 -3.63
CA GLY A 199 12.06 -10.56 -3.40
C GLY A 199 10.82 -9.84 -2.89
N PHE A 200 10.83 -8.50 -2.77
CA PHE A 200 9.68 -7.74 -2.27
C PHE A 200 8.67 -7.44 -3.38
N HIS A 201 7.39 -7.49 -3.02
CA HIS A 201 6.27 -7.17 -3.89
C HIS A 201 6.43 -5.79 -4.56
N LEU A 202 6.20 -5.71 -5.88
CA LEU A 202 6.16 -4.46 -6.65
C LEU A 202 4.97 -4.48 -7.62
N PRO A 203 3.89 -3.74 -7.34
CA PRO A 203 2.90 -3.41 -8.34
C PRO A 203 3.52 -2.56 -9.46
N ARG A 204 3.45 -3.04 -10.71
CA ARG A 204 3.94 -2.30 -11.88
C ARG A 204 2.76 -1.74 -12.68
N PRO A 205 2.70 -0.42 -12.95
CA PRO A 205 1.63 0.12 -13.76
C PRO A 205 1.75 -0.40 -15.20
N MET A 206 0.65 -0.95 -15.74
CA MET A 206 0.60 -1.43 -17.12
C MET A 206 0.28 -0.31 -18.13
N VAL A 207 -0.10 0.87 -17.63
CA VAL A 207 -0.39 2.05 -18.46
C VAL A 207 0.52 3.17 -17.99
N ARG A 208 1.48 3.55 -18.85
CA ARG A 208 2.45 4.61 -18.58
C ARG A 208 1.74 5.95 -18.42
N ARG A 209 2.04 6.63 -17.32
CA ARG A 209 1.54 7.97 -16.98
C ARG A 209 2.66 8.80 -16.37
N PRO A 210 2.55 10.14 -16.32
CA PRO A 210 3.53 10.96 -15.63
C PRO A 210 3.79 10.43 -14.23
N LEU A 211 5.07 10.30 -13.86
CA LEU A 211 5.44 9.94 -12.50
C LEU A 211 4.88 11.00 -11.54
N ASP A 212 4.06 10.57 -10.59
CA ASP A 212 3.51 11.45 -9.57
C ASP A 212 4.32 11.39 -8.27
N ARG A 213 4.13 12.42 -7.43
CA ARG A 213 4.73 12.54 -6.10
C ARG A 213 4.57 11.25 -5.29
N ARG A 214 3.36 10.69 -5.22
CA ARG A 214 3.07 9.50 -4.40
C ARG A 214 3.91 8.30 -4.81
N HIS A 215 3.94 7.95 -6.10
CA HIS A 215 4.70 6.80 -6.59
C HIS A 215 6.20 7.01 -6.39
N PHE A 216 6.71 8.21 -6.63
CA PHE A 216 8.11 8.54 -6.39
C PHE A 216 8.51 8.30 -4.94
N TRP A 217 7.75 8.82 -3.97
CA TRP A 217 8.07 8.66 -2.55
C TRP A 217 7.91 7.21 -2.07
N ILE A 218 6.95 6.43 -2.60
CA ILE A 218 6.86 4.99 -2.33
C ILE A 218 8.14 4.27 -2.81
N MET A 219 8.62 4.56 -4.02
CA MET A 219 9.88 3.99 -4.54
C MET A 219 11.09 4.43 -3.71
N LEU A 220 11.13 5.69 -3.30
CA LEU A 220 12.21 6.20 -2.44
C LEU A 220 12.25 5.47 -1.09
N HIS A 221 11.10 5.24 -0.45
CA HIS A 221 11.04 4.53 0.82
C HIS A 221 11.50 3.07 0.73
N ARG A 222 11.39 2.42 -0.43
CA ARG A 222 11.93 1.06 -0.60
C ARG A 222 13.43 0.99 -0.37
N LEU A 223 14.16 2.05 -0.70
CA LEU A 223 15.59 2.15 -0.40
C LEU A 223 15.87 2.22 1.11
N VAL A 224 14.89 2.60 1.92
CA VAL A 224 15.02 2.72 3.37
C VAL A 224 14.60 1.42 4.07
N TRP A 225 13.42 0.89 3.75
CA TRP A 225 12.80 -0.17 4.56
C TRP A 225 13.54 -1.50 4.57
N GLY A 226 14.07 -1.98 3.45
CA GLY A 226 14.71 -3.31 3.40
C GLY A 226 15.98 -3.39 4.28
N GLU A 227 16.80 -2.35 4.30
CA GLU A 227 17.95 -2.31 5.21
C GLU A 227 17.50 -2.13 6.68
N LEU A 228 16.40 -1.41 6.92
CA LEU A 228 15.91 -1.17 8.27
C LEU A 228 15.30 -2.43 8.88
N LEU A 229 14.26 -2.96 8.25
CA LEU A 229 13.41 -4.02 8.78
C LEU A 229 14.12 -5.37 8.69
N ASP A 230 14.86 -5.60 7.60
CA ASP A 230 15.49 -6.89 7.30
C ASP A 230 17.01 -6.87 7.48
N ARG A 231 17.60 -5.75 7.93
CA ARG A 231 19.06 -5.58 8.16
C ARG A 231 19.93 -5.93 6.96
N ARG A 232 19.42 -5.63 5.76
CA ARG A 232 20.10 -5.89 4.49
C ARG A 232 21.41 -5.09 4.34
N PRO A 233 22.46 -5.62 3.70
CA PRO A 233 23.69 -4.88 3.41
C PRO A 233 23.47 -3.64 2.51
N LEU A 234 24.33 -2.63 2.66
CA LEU A 234 24.28 -1.39 1.85
C LEU A 234 24.43 -1.65 0.34
N GLU A 235 25.28 -2.61 -0.05
CA GLU A 235 25.50 -2.99 -1.45
C GLU A 235 24.22 -3.51 -2.13
N GLU A 236 23.33 -4.17 -1.38
CA GLU A 236 22.01 -4.59 -1.89
C GLU A 236 21.11 -3.37 -2.17
N GLY A 237 21.25 -2.31 -1.38
CA GLY A 237 20.54 -1.04 -1.57
C GLY A 237 20.96 -0.29 -2.83
N GLU A 238 22.24 -0.32 -3.19
CA GLU A 238 22.74 0.30 -4.43
C GLU A 238 22.20 -0.41 -5.68
N ARG A 239 22.23 -1.75 -5.68
CA ARG A 239 21.62 -2.56 -6.76
C ARG A 239 20.13 -2.31 -6.88
N LEU A 240 19.43 -2.15 -5.75
CA LEU A 240 18.02 -1.81 -5.75
C LEU A 240 17.78 -0.41 -6.34
N ALA A 241 18.62 0.58 -6.02
CA ALA A 241 18.50 1.94 -6.56
C ALA A 241 18.67 1.99 -8.08
N GLU A 242 19.67 1.29 -8.63
CA GLU A 242 19.86 1.16 -10.08
C GLU A 242 18.63 0.51 -10.75
N TRP A 243 18.15 -0.58 -10.15
CA TRP A 243 16.98 -1.29 -10.67
C TRP A 243 15.71 -0.44 -10.62
N LEU A 244 15.46 0.27 -9.51
CA LEU A 244 14.32 1.18 -9.35
C LEU A 244 14.40 2.35 -10.34
N THR A 245 15.58 2.91 -10.58
CA THR A 245 15.78 3.96 -11.59
C THR A 245 15.32 3.47 -12.97
N LYS A 246 15.79 2.29 -13.38
CA LYS A 246 15.35 1.65 -14.63
C LYS A 246 13.84 1.40 -14.66
N ARG A 247 13.23 0.99 -13.55
CA ARG A 247 11.76 0.80 -13.48
C ARG A 247 11.01 2.11 -13.65
N LEU A 248 11.44 3.19 -12.99
CA LEU A 248 10.81 4.49 -13.11
C LEU A 248 10.79 4.99 -14.57
N ASP A 249 11.87 4.77 -15.31
CA ASP A 249 11.95 5.16 -16.73
C ASP A 249 11.08 4.31 -17.66
N GLU A 250 11.00 3.00 -17.42
CA GLU A 250 10.19 2.08 -18.23
C GLU A 250 8.69 2.20 -17.94
N ASP A 251 8.32 2.27 -16.65
CA ASP A 251 6.94 2.13 -16.20
C ASP A 251 6.19 3.48 -16.17
N PHE A 252 6.91 4.63 -16.17
CA PHE A 252 6.31 5.97 -16.11
C PHE A 252 6.75 6.88 -17.28
N LEU A 253 5.98 7.94 -17.49
CA LEU A 253 6.34 9.11 -18.29
C LEU A 253 7.05 10.14 -17.41
N PRO A 254 7.75 11.14 -18.00
CA PRO A 254 8.27 12.28 -17.25
C PRO A 254 7.32 12.86 -16.20
N PRO A 255 7.81 13.20 -14.98
CA PRO A 255 7.02 13.97 -14.04
C PRO A 255 6.67 15.33 -14.64
N GLN A 256 5.52 15.87 -14.25
CA GLN A 256 5.04 17.19 -14.68
C GLN A 256 5.33 18.29 -13.65
N ASP A 257 5.72 17.90 -12.43
CA ASP A 257 6.05 18.78 -11.32
C ASP A 257 7.38 18.36 -10.68
N ASP A 258 7.70 18.96 -9.52
CA ASP A 258 8.92 18.71 -8.78
C ASP A 258 8.85 17.47 -7.87
N LEU A 259 7.76 16.69 -7.91
CA LEU A 259 7.51 15.56 -7.01
C LEU A 259 7.50 15.95 -5.52
N GLY A 260 7.30 17.23 -5.21
CA GLY A 260 7.39 17.79 -3.86
C GLY A 260 8.82 17.86 -3.29
N LEU A 261 9.84 17.76 -4.14
CA LEU A 261 11.25 17.78 -3.73
C LEU A 261 11.71 19.14 -3.19
N GLU A 262 11.23 20.25 -3.75
CA GLU A 262 11.59 21.60 -3.30
C GLU A 262 11.21 21.82 -1.84
N ALA A 263 10.01 21.38 -1.46
CA ALA A 263 9.52 21.45 -0.08
C ALA A 263 10.10 20.33 0.81
N GLY A 264 10.28 19.11 0.29
CA GLY A 264 10.67 17.94 1.08
C GLY A 264 12.17 17.86 1.41
N LEU A 265 13.06 18.33 0.54
CA LEU A 265 14.51 18.23 0.76
C LEU A 265 15.00 18.99 2.01
N PRO A 266 14.54 20.23 2.29
CA PRO A 266 14.85 20.92 3.54
C PRO A 266 14.39 20.12 4.78
N VAL A 267 13.17 19.57 4.75
CA VAL A 267 12.60 18.78 5.85
C VAL A 267 13.44 17.52 6.13
N LEU A 268 13.86 16.80 5.09
CA LEU A 268 14.74 15.64 5.24
C LEU A 268 16.11 16.01 5.84
N ARG A 269 16.69 17.16 5.48
CA ARG A 269 17.96 17.64 6.05
C ARG A 269 17.80 18.00 7.52
N GLU A 270 16.74 18.73 7.86
CA GLU A 270 16.43 19.07 9.25
C GLU A 270 16.19 17.82 10.10
N MET A 271 15.51 16.81 9.54
CA MET A 271 15.32 15.51 10.19
C MET A 271 16.66 14.83 10.50
N VAL A 272 17.60 14.82 9.55
CA VAL A 272 18.96 14.28 9.75
C VAL A 272 19.70 15.04 10.85
N ASP A 273 19.60 16.36 10.87
CA ASP A 273 20.28 17.20 11.85
C ASP A 273 19.70 17.02 13.27
N LEU A 274 18.36 17.02 13.40
CA LEU A 274 17.67 16.74 14.65
C LEU A 274 18.01 15.35 15.17
N ALA A 275 17.97 14.35 14.30
CA ALA A 275 18.32 12.98 14.66
C ALA A 275 19.79 12.86 15.09
N GLY A 276 20.71 13.54 14.41
CA GLY A 276 22.12 13.59 14.79
C GLY A 276 22.33 14.21 16.18
N ARG A 277 21.65 15.32 16.48
CA ARG A 277 21.69 15.95 17.82
C ARG A 277 21.12 15.03 18.89
N GLY A 278 20.00 14.37 18.62
CA GLY A 278 19.38 13.40 19.53
C GLY A 278 20.30 12.22 19.83
N GLU A 279 20.95 11.66 18.81
CA GLU A 279 21.91 10.55 18.94
C GLU A 279 23.12 10.93 19.81
N ALA A 280 23.71 12.10 19.54
CA ALA A 280 24.83 12.63 20.31
C ALA A 280 24.46 12.86 21.79
N THR A 281 23.26 13.40 22.03
CA THR A 281 22.73 13.67 23.37
C THR A 281 22.46 12.36 24.12
N ALA A 282 21.86 11.36 23.47
CA ALA A 282 21.63 10.04 24.06
C ALA A 282 22.96 9.34 24.44
N ARG A 283 23.99 9.44 23.59
CA ARG A 283 25.34 8.95 23.93
C ARG A 283 25.98 9.72 25.09
N GLN A 284 25.75 11.03 25.18
CA GLN A 284 26.22 11.83 26.31
C GLN A 284 25.57 11.35 27.62
N ILE A 285 24.26 11.12 27.64
CA ILE A 285 23.54 10.57 28.80
C ILE A 285 24.13 9.21 29.19
N LEU A 286 24.37 8.32 28.23
CA LEU A 286 24.99 7.01 28.49
C LEU A 286 26.39 7.13 29.11
N ARG A 287 27.22 8.09 28.66
CA ARG A 287 28.54 8.34 29.25
C ARG A 287 28.42 8.87 30.68
N LEU A 288 27.55 9.86 30.91
CA LEU A 288 27.33 10.45 32.24
C LEU A 288 26.79 9.42 33.24
N ALA A 289 25.88 8.54 32.81
CA ALA A 289 25.31 7.49 33.65
C ALA A 289 26.32 6.43 34.09
N ARG A 290 27.46 6.27 33.38
CA ARG A 290 28.52 5.30 33.69
C ARG A 290 29.63 5.84 34.58
N GLN A 291 29.71 7.16 34.77
CA GLN A 291 30.78 7.77 35.55
C GLN A 291 30.52 7.60 37.05
N ALA A 292 31.53 7.14 37.80
CA ALA A 292 31.50 7.10 39.25
C ALA A 292 31.57 8.53 39.81
N GLY A 293 30.47 9.00 40.41
CA GLY A 293 30.27 10.40 40.81
C GLY A 293 29.19 11.05 39.95
N ALA A 294 27.93 10.73 40.25
CA ALA A 294 26.77 11.19 39.50
C ALA A 294 26.80 12.71 39.28
N GLN A 295 26.65 13.15 38.03
CA GLN A 295 26.47 14.56 37.66
C GLN A 295 24.98 14.81 37.38
N PRO A 296 24.09 14.80 38.41
CA PRO A 296 22.64 14.78 38.21
C PRO A 296 22.13 15.99 37.43
N VAL A 297 22.71 17.17 37.64
CA VAL A 297 22.35 18.39 36.91
C VAL A 297 22.63 18.25 35.41
N ARG A 298 23.81 17.75 35.04
CA ARG A 298 24.18 17.55 33.63
C ARG A 298 23.36 16.43 32.97
N LEU A 299 23.04 15.38 33.74
CA LEU A 299 22.16 14.31 33.28
C LEU A 299 20.75 14.86 33.01
N TRP A 300 20.21 15.67 33.92
CA TRP A 300 18.91 16.31 33.77
C TRP A 300 18.89 17.28 32.56
N GLN A 301 19.92 18.12 32.40
CA GLN A 301 20.04 19.04 31.27
C GLN A 301 20.07 18.30 29.93
N ALA A 302 20.83 17.20 29.84
CA ALA A 302 20.87 16.37 28.64
C ALA A 302 19.50 15.70 28.37
N ALA A 303 18.82 15.20 29.41
CA ALA A 303 17.48 14.64 29.26
C ALA A 303 16.45 15.68 28.81
N GLN A 304 16.51 16.93 29.31
CA GLN A 304 15.65 18.02 28.84
C GLN A 304 15.94 18.40 27.38
N SER A 305 17.23 18.44 27.00
CA SER A 305 17.64 18.74 25.63
C SER A 305 17.16 17.68 24.64
N LEU A 306 17.01 16.43 25.08
CA LEU A 306 16.47 15.36 24.25
C LEU A 306 14.94 15.50 24.11
N ARG A 307 14.22 15.77 25.21
CA ARG A 307 12.77 16.01 25.21
C ARG A 307 12.35 17.19 24.33
N SER A 308 13.18 18.22 24.22
CA SER A 308 12.86 19.39 23.38
C SER A 308 12.94 19.10 21.87
N LEU A 309 13.49 17.95 21.45
CA LEU A 309 13.54 17.54 20.05
C LEU A 309 12.21 16.93 19.58
N ASP A 310 11.43 16.32 20.47
CA ASP A 310 10.22 15.57 20.10
C ASP A 310 9.17 16.45 19.39
N PRO A 311 8.86 17.70 19.84
CA PRO A 311 7.93 18.57 19.12
C PRO A 311 8.45 18.98 17.73
N ALA A 312 9.77 19.16 17.60
CA ALA A 312 10.38 19.52 16.32
C ALA A 312 10.25 18.36 15.32
N LEU A 313 10.46 17.11 15.76
CA LEU A 313 10.27 15.92 14.93
C LEU A 313 8.81 15.71 14.52
N HIS A 314 7.85 15.89 15.45
CA HIS A 314 6.42 15.82 15.12
C HIS A 314 6.04 16.85 14.05
N ARG A 315 6.54 18.08 14.15
CA ARG A 315 6.32 19.11 13.13
C ARG A 315 6.83 18.68 11.76
N LEU A 316 8.02 18.07 11.67
CA LEU A 316 8.53 17.58 10.37
C LEU A 316 7.62 16.53 9.73
N ALA A 317 7.01 15.65 10.53
CA ALA A 317 6.05 14.67 10.02
C ALA A 317 4.79 15.33 9.42
N LEU A 318 4.39 16.48 9.95
CA LEU A 318 3.28 17.28 9.40
C LEU A 318 3.68 18.05 8.14
N GLU A 319 4.92 18.53 8.06
CA GLU A 319 5.44 19.28 6.91
C GLU A 319 5.76 18.39 5.70
N LEU A 320 6.21 17.15 5.93
CA LEU A 320 6.46 16.14 4.90
C LEU A 320 5.69 14.84 5.20
N PRO A 321 4.39 14.79 4.86
CA PRO A 321 3.54 13.63 5.12
C PRO A 321 4.09 12.32 4.53
N GLU A 322 4.83 12.39 3.43
CA GLU A 322 5.46 11.22 2.82
C GLU A 322 6.49 10.59 3.75
N ALA A 323 7.32 11.41 4.41
CA ALA A 323 8.34 10.91 5.33
C ALA A 323 7.82 10.68 6.76
N ALA A 324 6.54 10.96 7.03
CA ALA A 324 5.94 10.85 8.37
C ALA A 324 6.11 9.46 8.97
N ALA A 325 6.08 8.40 8.14
CA ALA A 325 6.29 7.02 8.58
C ALA A 325 7.64 6.81 9.30
N PHE A 326 8.69 7.55 8.93
CA PHE A 326 9.99 7.46 9.61
C PHE A 326 9.92 8.01 11.03
N VAL A 327 9.23 9.13 11.21
CA VAL A 327 9.04 9.78 12.50
C VAL A 327 8.12 8.95 13.39
N GLU A 328 7.04 8.39 12.83
CA GLU A 328 6.15 7.48 13.54
C GLU A 328 6.89 6.22 14.01
N PHE A 329 7.66 5.58 13.13
CA PHE A 329 8.47 4.42 13.50
C PHE A 329 9.48 4.76 14.60
N PHE A 330 10.13 5.93 14.52
CA PHE A 330 11.01 6.43 15.57
C PHE A 330 10.29 6.52 16.92
N PHE A 331 9.09 7.10 16.97
CA PHE A 331 8.33 7.23 18.21
C PHE A 331 7.80 5.88 18.72
N GLN A 332 7.46 4.94 17.83
CA GLN A 332 7.12 3.58 18.22
C GLN A 332 8.32 2.87 18.88
N GLU A 333 9.51 2.95 18.29
CA GLU A 333 10.74 2.40 18.86
C GLU A 333 11.08 3.05 20.21
N GLN A 334 10.89 4.36 20.34
CA GLN A 334 11.06 5.09 21.60
C GLN A 334 10.09 4.58 22.69
N ARG A 335 8.83 4.27 22.33
CA ARG A 335 7.81 3.74 23.25
C ARG A 335 8.04 2.27 23.61
N ALA A 336 8.56 1.46 22.70
CA ALA A 336 8.85 0.06 22.95
C ALA A 336 9.94 -0.14 24.02
N GLY A 337 10.86 0.83 24.17
CA GLY A 337 11.95 0.83 25.14
C GLY A 337 11.59 1.24 26.57
N GLN A 338 10.42 0.85 27.11
CA GLN A 338 10.05 1.16 28.51
C GLN A 338 10.97 0.42 29.52
N GLU A 339 12.14 0.99 29.77
CA GLU A 339 13.13 0.47 30.70
C GLU A 339 13.25 1.36 31.94
N ARG A 340 13.34 0.75 33.13
CA ARG A 340 13.47 1.47 34.41
C ARG A 340 14.87 2.05 34.63
N GLU A 341 15.85 1.61 33.85
CA GLU A 341 17.25 2.01 33.97
C GLU A 341 17.67 2.99 32.86
N VAL A 342 18.36 4.06 33.25
CA VAL A 342 18.81 5.13 32.35
C VAL A 342 19.74 4.63 31.24
N GLY A 343 20.64 3.68 31.54
CA GLY A 343 21.65 3.18 30.61
C GLY A 343 21.04 2.41 29.42
N PRO A 344 20.27 1.34 29.67
CA PRO A 344 19.47 0.65 28.66
C PRO A 344 18.61 1.62 27.82
N LEU A 345 17.81 2.49 28.46
CA LEU A 345 16.92 3.43 27.78
C LEU A 345 17.69 4.37 26.84
N SER A 346 18.82 4.90 27.30
CA SER A 346 19.67 5.79 26.49
C SER A 346 20.27 5.07 25.27
N ARG A 347 20.55 3.76 25.38
CA ARG A 347 21.01 2.96 24.23
C ARG A 347 19.89 2.75 23.22
N ALA A 348 18.66 2.49 23.68
CA ALA A 348 17.50 2.38 22.80
C ALA A 348 17.24 3.69 22.04
N LEU A 349 17.24 4.82 22.75
CA LEU A 349 17.11 6.15 22.14
C LEU A 349 18.21 6.45 21.13
N ALA A 350 19.48 6.17 21.45
CA ALA A 350 20.59 6.35 20.51
C ALA A 350 20.43 5.50 19.24
N ARG A 351 19.87 4.28 19.36
CA ARG A 351 19.55 3.45 18.18
C ARG A 351 18.40 4.06 17.36
N ALA A 352 17.32 4.50 18.00
CA ALA A 352 16.18 5.11 17.32
C ALA A 352 16.59 6.38 16.56
N TYR A 353 17.39 7.26 17.17
CA TYR A 353 17.90 8.45 16.48
C TYR A 353 18.86 8.10 15.34
N ARG A 354 19.72 7.09 15.52
CA ARG A 354 20.60 6.62 14.44
C ARG A 354 19.78 6.08 13.26
N PHE A 355 18.70 5.38 13.54
CA PHE A 355 17.74 4.94 12.52
C PHE A 355 17.20 6.15 11.75
N LEU A 356 16.60 7.11 12.45
CA LEU A 356 15.96 8.28 11.82
C LEU A 356 16.96 9.08 10.97
N MET A 357 18.19 9.25 11.48
CA MET A 357 19.28 9.87 10.75
C MET A 357 19.66 9.07 9.49
N GLY A 358 19.75 7.75 9.59
CA GLY A 358 20.06 6.86 8.47
C GLY A 358 19.00 6.92 7.37
N ALA A 359 17.73 6.82 7.76
CA ALA A 359 16.58 6.95 6.85
C ALA A 359 16.58 8.29 6.09
N GLY A 360 16.85 9.40 6.78
CA GLY A 360 16.96 10.71 6.14
C GLY A 360 18.13 10.80 5.15
N LYS A 361 19.32 10.34 5.55
CA LYS A 361 20.51 10.36 4.66
C LYS A 361 20.32 9.52 3.41
N ARG A 362 19.70 8.34 3.56
CA ARG A 362 19.38 7.47 2.44
C ARG A 362 18.30 8.03 1.55
N SER A 363 17.27 8.65 2.11
CA SER A 363 16.28 9.37 1.30
C SER A 363 16.93 10.48 0.48
N LEU A 364 17.83 11.28 1.08
CA LEU A 364 18.57 12.33 0.36
C LEU A 364 19.46 11.76 -0.77
N THR A 365 20.11 10.63 -0.54
CA THR A 365 20.95 9.95 -1.54
C THR A 365 20.09 9.32 -2.65
N GLY A 366 19.00 8.65 -2.28
CA GLY A 366 18.04 8.04 -3.18
C GLY A 366 17.37 9.06 -4.09
N VAL A 367 17.03 10.26 -3.60
CA VAL A 367 16.56 11.35 -4.47
C VAL A 367 17.57 11.64 -5.57
N ARG A 368 18.86 11.74 -5.26
CA ARG A 368 19.91 12.00 -6.26
C ARG A 368 20.06 10.85 -7.26
N GLN A 369 19.97 9.61 -6.80
CA GLN A 369 20.08 8.41 -7.65
C GLN A 369 18.89 8.28 -8.59
N LEU A 370 17.67 8.35 -8.04
CA LEU A 370 16.43 8.14 -8.79
C LEU A 370 16.09 9.31 -9.73
N THR A 371 16.57 10.53 -9.45
CA THR A 371 16.37 11.69 -10.34
C THR A 371 17.56 11.92 -11.28
N GLY A 372 18.78 11.54 -10.88
CA GLY A 372 20.00 11.74 -11.66
C GLY A 372 20.07 10.94 -12.97
N GLY A 373 19.39 9.80 -13.05
CA GLY A 373 19.24 9.03 -14.30
C GLY A 373 18.25 9.64 -15.31
N THR A 374 17.38 10.56 -14.88
CA THR A 374 16.24 11.00 -15.69
C THR A 374 16.54 12.10 -16.70
N GLY A 375 17.71 12.74 -16.65
CA GLY A 375 18.07 13.83 -17.58
C GLY A 375 17.07 14.99 -17.62
N ARG A 376 16.22 15.15 -16.61
CA ARG A 376 15.11 16.10 -16.62
C ARG A 376 15.41 17.27 -15.68
N PRO A 377 15.34 18.54 -16.16
CA PRO A 377 15.24 19.65 -15.25
C PRO A 377 13.93 19.49 -14.47
N VAL A 378 14.03 19.49 -13.15
CA VAL A 378 12.89 19.72 -12.26
C VAL A 378 12.29 21.04 -12.71
N ALA A 379 11.16 21.00 -13.43
CA ALA A 379 10.60 22.19 -14.03
C ALA A 379 10.16 23.12 -12.90
N SER A 380 10.96 24.15 -12.62
CA SER A 380 10.67 25.20 -11.66
C SER A 380 9.55 26.09 -12.20
N HIS A 381 8.34 25.56 -12.31
CA HIS A 381 7.16 26.38 -12.54
C HIS A 381 6.61 26.72 -11.17
N GLY A 382 7.01 27.88 -10.66
CA GLY A 382 6.46 28.46 -9.45
C GLY A 382 4.95 28.57 -9.57
N VAL A 383 4.23 27.68 -8.89
CA VAL A 383 2.79 27.79 -8.70
C VAL A 383 2.57 28.61 -7.42
N PRO A 384 1.78 29.71 -7.46
CA PRO A 384 1.55 30.54 -6.28
C PRO A 384 0.91 29.73 -5.15
N ARG A 385 1.44 29.89 -3.94
CA ARG A 385 0.85 29.38 -2.67
C ARG A 385 -0.60 29.84 -2.51
N LYS A 386 -1.58 29.09 -3.02
CA LYS A 386 -2.97 29.13 -2.58
C LYS A 386 -3.57 27.73 -2.71
N MET A 387 -3.60 27.02 -1.58
CA MET A 387 -4.68 26.15 -1.09
C MET A 387 -4.12 25.12 -0.11
N ALA A 388 -3.72 25.60 1.06
CA ALA A 388 -3.56 24.80 2.27
C ALA A 388 -4.20 25.56 3.44
N ARG A 389 -5.48 25.92 3.28
CA ARG A 389 -6.32 26.53 4.32
C ARG A 389 -7.77 26.11 4.10
N THR A 390 -8.07 24.81 4.24
CA THR A 390 -9.48 24.37 4.37
C THR A 390 -9.66 23.04 5.11
N LEU A 391 -8.66 22.58 5.88
CA LEU A 391 -8.80 21.40 6.75
C LEU A 391 -8.53 21.68 8.24
N HIS A 392 -8.32 22.94 8.63
CA HIS A 392 -8.09 23.32 10.02
C HIS A 392 -9.13 24.31 10.59
N HIS A 393 -10.19 24.61 9.83
CA HIS A 393 -11.24 25.54 10.29
C HIS A 393 -12.57 24.87 10.63
N GLN A 394 -12.69 23.54 10.49
CA GLN A 394 -13.93 22.80 10.82
C GLN A 394 -13.84 21.92 12.07
N GLU A 395 -12.69 21.84 12.74
CA GLU A 395 -12.54 21.07 13.99
C GLU A 395 -12.53 21.93 15.27
N GLN A 396 -12.67 23.26 15.16
CA GLN A 396 -12.67 24.16 16.33
C GLN A 396 -14.06 24.57 16.87
N GLU A 397 -15.17 24.01 16.36
CA GLU A 397 -16.53 24.37 16.82
C GLU A 397 -17.30 23.25 17.55
N LYS A 398 -16.63 22.21 18.04
CA LYS A 398 -17.28 21.20 18.90
C LYS A 398 -16.38 20.75 20.06
N GLU A 399 -16.08 21.67 20.98
CA GLU A 399 -15.70 21.31 22.35
C GLU A 399 -16.76 21.85 23.30
N GLU A 400 -17.59 20.95 23.85
CA GLU A 400 -18.39 21.22 25.04
C GLU A 400 -17.46 21.31 26.26
N PRO A 401 -17.69 22.24 27.21
CA PRO A 401 -16.84 22.37 28.38
C PRO A 401 -17.01 21.17 29.32
N HIS A 402 -15.94 20.40 29.53
CA HIS A 402 -15.86 19.33 30.51
C HIS A 402 -16.23 19.84 31.92
N ARG A 403 -17.25 19.22 32.54
CA ARG A 403 -17.57 19.39 33.97
C ARG A 403 -16.50 18.69 34.83
N PRO A 404 -16.10 19.27 35.97
CA PRO A 404 -15.18 18.62 36.89
C PRO A 404 -15.87 17.45 37.62
N ILE A 405 -15.14 16.35 37.76
CA ILE A 405 -15.54 15.14 38.50
C ILE A 405 -15.42 15.44 40.00
N GLU A 406 -16.54 15.44 40.73
CA GLU A 406 -16.56 15.48 42.19
C GLU A 406 -16.12 14.11 42.76
N VAL A 407 -15.15 14.13 43.68
CA VAL A 407 -14.69 12.96 44.42
C VAL A 407 -15.38 12.96 45.78
N THR A 408 -16.30 12.03 45.99
CA THR A 408 -16.93 11.79 47.31
C THR A 408 -15.99 10.94 48.18
N PRO A 409 -15.74 11.30 49.46
CA PRO A 409 -14.94 10.47 50.34
C PRO A 409 -15.81 9.35 50.92
N CYS A 410 -15.37 8.10 50.77
CA CYS A 410 -15.94 6.95 51.47
C CYS A 410 -15.15 6.70 52.75
N GLY A 411 -15.85 6.76 53.89
CA GLY A 411 -15.68 5.92 55.09
C GLY A 411 -14.33 5.92 55.80
#